data_AF-A0AAV0GV94-F1
#
_entry.id   AF-A0AAV0GV94-F1
#
_cell.length_a   1.000
_cell.length_b   1.000
_cell.length_c   1.000
_cell.angle_alpha   90.00
_cell.angle_beta   90.00
_cell.angle_gamma   90.00
#
_symmetry.space_group_name_H-M   'P 1'
#
loop_
_entity.id
_entity.type
_entity.pdbx_description
1 polymer ?
#
loop_
_entity_poly.entity_id
_entity_poly.type
_entity_poly.pdbx_seq_one_letter_code
_entity_poly.pdbx_strand_id
1 'polypeptide(L)'
;MLIGTVRSGREFKGQTEWNVTFTNRCKCPIKTIVLSCQGFQSAEPVSPSVLKVNGDQCLLYDGLQLKAGGSLSFSYAWDSPFNLTPKYILPMGC
;
A
#
# COMPACT_ATOMS: atom_id res chain seq x y z
N MET A 1 -7.44 -6.97 -6.74
CA MET A 1 -6.29 -6.05 -6.58
C MET A 1 -5.05 -6.71 -7.15
N LEU A 2 -4.14 -5.96 -7.76
CA LEU A 2 -2.76 -6.38 -7.98
C LEU A 2 -1.85 -5.55 -7.09
N ILE A 3 -0.90 -6.19 -6.41
CA ILE A 3 0.11 -5.52 -5.59
C ILE A 3 1.47 -5.92 -6.15
N GLY A 4 2.25 -4.94 -6.58
CA GLY A 4 3.61 -5.13 -7.06
C GLY A 4 4.57 -4.39 -6.16
N THR A 5 5.64 -5.04 -5.73
CA THR A 5 6.70 -4.42 -4.92
C THR A 5 7.99 -4.50 -5.71
N VAL A 6 8.64 -3.36 -5.91
CA VAL A 6 9.92 -3.26 -6.63
C VAL A 6 10.93 -2.50 -5.79
N ARG A 7 12.21 -2.85 -5.93
CA ARG A 7 13.29 -2.10 -5.29
C ARG A 7 13.42 -0.74 -5.97
N SER A 8 13.35 0.35 -5.19
CA SER A 8 13.52 1.73 -5.71
C SER A 8 14.97 2.01 -6.13
N GLY A 9 15.92 1.28 -5.54
CA GLY A 9 17.38 1.48 -5.73
C GLY A 9 17.96 2.54 -4.79
N ARG A 10 17.09 3.22 -4.02
CA ARG A 10 17.46 4.11 -2.93
C ARG A 10 17.59 3.33 -1.63
N GLU A 11 18.38 3.87 -0.72
CA GLU A 11 18.57 3.36 0.63
C GLU A 11 18.33 4.49 1.63
N PHE A 12 17.57 4.20 2.68
CA PHE A 12 17.27 5.15 3.74
C PHE A 12 17.81 4.60 5.06
N LYS A 13 18.77 5.31 5.66
CA LYS A 13 19.43 4.92 6.92
C LYS A 13 19.96 3.46 6.91
N GLY A 14 20.51 3.01 5.79
CA GLY A 14 21.04 1.65 5.62
C GLY A 14 20.00 0.57 5.34
N GLN A 15 18.71 0.93 5.21
CA GLN A 15 17.65 0.02 4.78
C GLN A 15 17.27 0.29 3.33
N THR A 16 16.91 -0.75 2.59
CA THR A 16 16.52 -0.63 1.18
C THR A 16 15.14 0.02 1.06
N GLU A 17 15.00 0.97 0.14
CA GLU A 17 13.70 1.55 -0.21
C GLU A 17 12.97 0.66 -1.23
N TRP A 18 11.72 0.34 -0.91
CA TRP A 18 10.81 -0.47 -1.69
C TRP A 18 9.62 0.37 -2.14
N ASN A 19 9.34 0.37 -3.44
CA ASN A 19 8.18 1.02 -4.01
C ASN A 19 7.07 -0.02 -4.21
N VAL A 20 5.94 0.16 -3.52
CA VAL A 20 4.75 -0.70 -3.67
C VAL A 20 3.75 0.00 -4.56
N THR A 21 3.21 -0.72 -5.53
CA THR A 21 2.18 -0.26 -6.44
C THR A 21 0.94 -1.13 -6.29
N PHE A 22 -0.20 -0.49 -6.03
CA PHE A 22 -1.53 -1.09 -5.93
C PHE A 22 -2.32 -0.74 -7.16
N THR A 23 -2.71 -1.74 -7.93
CA THR A 23 -3.48 -1.53 -9.16
C THR A 23 -4.88 -2.11 -9.01
N ASN A 24 -5.89 -1.26 -9.22
CA ASN A 24 -7.28 -1.66 -9.28
C ASN A 24 -7.58 -2.34 -10.61
N ARG A 25 -7.48 -3.67 -10.65
CA ARG A 25 -7.90 -4.49 -11.80
C ARG A 25 -9.41 -4.78 -11.83
N CYS A 26 -10.20 -4.25 -10.90
CA CYS A 26 -11.65 -4.39 -10.94
C CYS A 26 -12.25 -3.43 -11.98
N LYS A 27 -13.41 -3.81 -12.54
CA LYS A 27 -14.15 -2.97 -13.50
C LYS A 27 -14.77 -1.73 -12.84
N CYS A 28 -15.02 -1.79 -11.54
CA CYS A 28 -15.63 -0.71 -10.77
C CYS A 28 -14.55 0.10 -10.05
N PRO A 29 -14.79 1.40 -9.78
CA PRO A 29 -14.02 2.13 -8.79
C PRO A 29 -14.12 1.42 -7.44
N ILE A 30 -13.01 1.37 -6.72
CA ILE A 30 -12.95 0.84 -5.35
C ILE A 30 -12.63 1.97 -4.40
N LYS A 31 -13.05 1.85 -3.15
CA LYS A 31 -12.72 2.75 -2.04
C LYS A 31 -12.31 1.93 -0.83
N THR A 32 -11.70 2.57 0.16
CA THR A 32 -11.40 1.95 1.45
C THR A 32 -10.60 0.65 1.30
N ILE A 33 -9.35 0.81 0.88
CA ILE A 33 -8.44 -0.32 0.68
C ILE A 33 -7.75 -0.60 2.01
N VAL A 34 -8.11 -1.73 2.63
CA VAL A 34 -7.50 -2.22 3.87
C VAL A 34 -6.60 -3.41 3.54
N LEU A 35 -5.34 -3.32 3.93
CA LEU A 35 -4.34 -4.36 3.79
C LEU A 35 -4.08 -5.04 5.13
N SER A 36 -3.64 -6.29 5.09
CA SER A 36 -2.99 -6.93 6.23
C SER A 36 -1.53 -6.49 6.25
N CYS A 37 -1.11 -5.91 7.37
CA CYS A 37 0.24 -5.37 7.56
C CYS A 37 0.78 -5.62 8.98
N GLN A 38 0.41 -6.76 9.56
CA GLN A 38 0.85 -7.17 10.89
C GLN A 38 2.38 -7.16 11.01
N GLY A 39 2.91 -6.31 11.89
CA GLY A 39 4.36 -6.15 12.07
C GLY A 39 5.04 -5.36 10.97
N PHE A 40 4.30 -4.69 10.09
CA PHE A 40 4.86 -3.72 9.16
C PHE A 40 5.44 -2.54 9.95
N GLN A 41 6.69 -2.23 9.69
CA GLN A 41 7.27 -0.97 10.13
C GLN A 41 8.05 -0.40 8.94
N SER A 42 8.53 0.83 9.07
CA SER A 42 9.42 1.41 8.07
C SER A 42 10.46 2.30 8.74
N ALA A 43 11.68 2.26 8.23
CA ALA A 43 12.75 3.18 8.64
C ALA A 43 12.47 4.62 8.17
N GLU A 44 11.84 4.73 7.01
CA GLU A 44 11.43 5.99 6.42
C GLU A 44 10.04 6.34 6.95
N PRO A 45 9.82 7.57 7.43
CA PRO A 45 8.50 7.99 7.88
C PRO A 45 7.53 8.02 6.70
N VAL A 46 6.64 7.02 6.64
CA VAL A 46 5.54 7.00 5.68
C VAL A 46 4.42 7.90 6.18
N SER A 47 3.98 8.83 5.34
CA SER A 47 2.90 9.75 5.70
C SER A 47 1.62 8.99 6.07
N PRO A 48 0.95 9.35 7.18
CA PRO A 48 -0.29 8.68 7.61
C PRO A 48 -1.43 8.87 6.61
N SER A 49 -1.37 9.92 5.78
CA SER A 49 -2.30 10.14 4.66
C SER A 49 -2.13 9.14 3.52
N VAL A 50 -1.02 8.39 3.48
CA VAL A 50 -0.72 7.39 2.44
C VAL A 50 -0.90 5.98 2.98
N LEU A 51 -0.35 5.69 4.17
CA LEU A 51 -0.49 4.40 4.82
C LEU A 51 -0.74 4.62 6.31
N LYS A 52 -1.94 4.28 6.76
CA LYS A 52 -2.32 4.37 8.17
C LYS A 52 -2.35 2.99 8.78
N VAL A 53 -1.34 2.69 9.60
CA VAL A 53 -1.22 1.42 10.34
C VAL A 53 -2.14 1.46 11.56
N ASN A 54 -3.02 0.49 11.70
CA ASN A 54 -3.96 0.32 12.80
C ASN A 54 -3.88 -1.12 13.34
N GLY A 55 -2.87 -1.38 14.16
CA GLY A 55 -2.55 -2.74 14.61
C GLY A 55 -2.12 -3.62 13.44
N ASP A 56 -2.88 -4.68 13.17
CA ASP A 56 -2.59 -5.64 12.08
C ASP A 56 -3.11 -5.19 10.71
N GLN A 57 -3.84 -4.08 10.64
CA GLN A 57 -4.48 -3.59 9.43
C GLN A 57 -3.91 -2.24 8.99
N CYS A 58 -3.69 -2.07 7.69
CA CYS A 58 -3.26 -0.81 7.12
C CYS A 58 -4.33 -0.26 6.19
N LEU A 59 -4.76 0.97 6.44
CA LEU A 59 -5.62 1.71 5.51
C LEU A 59 -4.75 2.49 4.53
N LEU A 60 -4.97 2.26 3.24
CA LEU A 60 -4.30 3.01 2.18
C LEU A 60 -5.02 4.31 1.84
N TYR A 61 -4.23 5.37 1.65
CA TYR A 61 -4.63 6.70 1.21
C TYR A 61 -5.86 7.27 1.95
N ASP A 62 -5.96 6.98 3.26
CA ASP A 62 -7.11 7.36 4.11
C ASP A 62 -8.48 7.00 3.48
N GLY A 63 -8.55 5.88 2.76
CA GLY A 63 -9.78 5.44 2.09
C GLY A 63 -10.11 6.22 0.81
N LEU A 64 -9.11 6.75 0.12
CA LEU A 64 -9.26 7.35 -1.21
C LEU A 64 -9.95 6.40 -2.19
N GLN A 65 -10.74 6.98 -3.10
CA GLN A 65 -11.33 6.25 -4.22
C GLN A 65 -10.26 5.99 -5.30
N LEU A 66 -10.10 4.73 -5.67
CA LEU A 66 -9.26 4.29 -6.77
C LEU A 66 -10.13 3.87 -7.96
N LYS A 67 -10.04 4.62 -9.06
CA LYS A 67 -10.78 4.35 -10.31
C LYS A 67 -10.45 2.97 -10.87
N ALA A 68 -11.34 2.42 -11.69
CA ALA A 68 -11.08 1.19 -12.44
C ALA A 68 -9.83 1.37 -13.32
N GLY A 69 -8.90 0.42 -13.27
CA GLY A 69 -7.60 0.50 -13.93
C GLY A 69 -6.60 1.48 -13.29
N GLY A 70 -7.00 2.22 -12.26
CA GLY A 70 -6.13 3.15 -11.56
C GLY A 70 -5.07 2.44 -10.71
N SER A 71 -3.95 3.12 -10.49
CA SER A 71 -2.90 2.66 -9.60
C SER A 71 -2.53 3.71 -8.55
N LEU A 72 -2.10 3.24 -7.38
CA LEU A 72 -1.55 4.04 -6.28
C LEU A 72 -0.20 3.45 -5.91
N SER A 73 0.75 4.29 -5.49
CA SER A 73 2.06 3.79 -5.12
C SER A 73 2.69 4.57 -3.97
N PHE A 74 3.32 3.85 -3.05
CA PHE A 74 4.06 4.45 -1.96
C PHE A 74 5.40 3.76 -1.77
N SER A 75 6.36 4.49 -1.19
CA SER A 75 7.67 3.97 -0.84
C SER A 75 7.77 3.73 0.66
N TYR A 76 8.52 2.70 1.03
CA TYR A 76 8.90 2.45 2.42
C TYR A 76 10.31 1.88 2.46
N ALA A 77 11.06 2.21 3.51
CA ALA A 77 12.37 1.62 3.74
C ALA A 77 12.29 0.44 4.72
N TRP A 78 12.79 -0.71 4.29
CA TRP A 78 12.90 -1.95 5.08
C TRP A 78 14.04 -2.82 4.58
N ASP A 79 14.56 -3.71 5.44
CA ASP A 79 15.63 -4.63 5.07
C ASP A 79 15.22 -5.62 3.96
N SER A 80 13.97 -6.08 4.00
CA SER A 80 13.37 -7.04 3.06
C SER A 80 12.01 -6.57 2.54
N PRO A 81 11.54 -7.08 1.39
CA PRO A 81 10.21 -6.71 0.91
C PRO A 81 9.14 -7.30 1.84
N PHE A 82 8.29 -6.44 2.38
CA PHE A 82 7.18 -6.82 3.23
C PHE A 82 6.00 -7.32 2.40
N ASN A 83 5.39 -8.43 2.82
CA ASN A 83 4.27 -9.04 2.11
C ASN A 83 2.93 -8.38 2.49
N LEU A 84 2.56 -7.34 1.75
CA LEU A 84 1.27 -6.66 1.90
C LEU A 84 0.19 -7.43 1.15
N THR A 85 -0.85 -7.86 1.86
CA THR A 85 -1.98 -8.60 1.28
C THR A 85 -3.29 -7.82 1.41
N PRO A 86 -4.17 -7.83 0.40
CA PRO A 86 -5.45 -7.14 0.51
C PRO A 86 -6.36 -7.90 1.50
N LYS A 87 -6.84 -7.21 2.53
CA LYS A 87 -7.75 -7.79 3.53
C LYS A 87 -9.20 -7.42 3.26
N TYR A 88 -9.45 -6.16 2.91
CA TYR A 88 -10.79 -5.67 2.59
C TYR A 88 -10.73 -4.54 1.56
N ILE A 89 -11.65 -4.55 0.60
CA ILE A 89 -11.77 -3.54 -0.44
C ILE A 89 -13.27 -3.31 -0.65
N LEU A 90 -13.69 -2.04 -0.64
CA LEU A 90 -15.09 -1.67 -0.84
C LEU A 90 -15.31 -1.28 -2.31
N PRO A 91 -15.95 -2.10 -3.15
CA PRO A 91 -16.35 -1.67 -4.48
C PRO A 91 -17.41 -0.59 -4.37
N MET A 92 -17.19 0.55 -5.02
CA MET A 92 -18.25 1.54 -5.21
C MET A 92 -18.99 1.13 -6.48
N GLY A 93 -20.32 1.06 -6.40
CA GLY A 93 -21.19 0.48 -7.42
C GLY A 93 -20.74 0.75 -8.86
N CYS A 94 -20.70 -0.33 -9.64
CA CYS A 94 -21.01 -0.28 -11.06
C CYS A 94 -22.55 -0.35 -11.19
#